data_AF-H2AM50-F1
#
_entry.id   AF-H2AM50-F1
#
_cell.length_a   1.000
_cell.length_b   1.000
_cell.length_c   1.000
_cell.angle_alpha   90.00
_cell.angle_beta   90.00
_cell.angle_gamma   90.00
#
_symmetry.space_group_name_H-M   'P 1'
#
loop_
_entity.id
_entity.type
_entity.pdbx_description
1 polymer ?
#
loop_
_entity_poly.entity_id
_entity_poly.type
_entity_poly.pdbx_seq_one_letter_code
_entity_poly.pdbx_strand_id
1 'polypeptide(L)'
;MCFLALFFLIQVVFCELTFPDTSGDLPSSTADCSEGSFMITHEGFAYWDGDLPTDVADNLTNALNDMFGVTFDNEIKQIYKLSESGYVIGVFGGIQVDSSITNILTIVSTPIVYENGINNYFYLESHTGDLKATYGFIVAREEYDAYVDEAVKTWSMGRSYDFYTSTQSIGNVNVCQRLAEEAYSPVNSAEFGECISIFYDSSKTIEEQTGLTDDLLYVYNNGTVSFNDGDKVCISIGTASE
;
A
#
# COMPACT_ATOMS: atom_id res chain seq x y z
N MET A 1 45.40 24.26 27.20
CA MET A 1 44.89 22.88 27.29
C MET A 1 43.39 22.99 27.57
N CYS A 2 42.48 23.17 26.61
CA CYS A 2 42.23 22.53 25.32
C CYS A 2 42.05 21.01 25.39
N PHE A 3 40.91 20.55 24.84
CA PHE A 3 40.28 19.22 24.83
C PHE A 3 39.35 18.94 26.03
N LEU A 4 38.08 18.54 25.88
CA LEU A 4 37.33 18.04 24.72
C LEU A 4 35.83 18.17 25.07
N ALA A 5 35.15 19.17 24.53
CA ALA A 5 33.69 19.25 24.52
C ALA A 5 33.27 19.24 23.05
N LEU A 6 33.11 18.03 22.50
CA LEU A 6 32.60 17.81 21.15
C LEU A 6 31.81 16.52 21.14
N PHE A 7 30.64 16.55 21.78
CA PHE A 7 29.58 15.57 21.62
C PHE A 7 28.29 16.38 21.47
N PHE A 8 27.51 16.07 20.44
CA PHE A 8 26.29 16.77 19.99
C PHE A 8 26.50 18.02 19.14
N LEU A 9 27.03 17.82 17.94
CA LEU A 9 26.72 18.63 16.76
C LEU A 9 26.81 17.74 15.52
N ILE A 10 26.00 16.69 15.50
CA ILE A 10 25.49 16.15 14.23
C ILE A 10 24.03 16.60 14.21
N GLN A 11 23.82 17.87 13.87
CA GLN A 11 22.61 18.20 13.13
C GLN A 11 22.80 17.49 11.79
N VAL A 12 22.27 16.28 11.68
CA VAL A 12 21.85 15.79 10.37
C VAL A 12 20.91 16.89 9.91
N VAL A 13 21.35 17.65 8.92
CA VAL A 13 20.48 18.50 8.13
C VAL A 13 19.57 17.52 7.41
N PHE A 14 18.55 17.03 8.11
CA PHE A 14 17.33 16.63 7.46
C PHE A 14 16.90 17.92 6.77
N CYS A 15 16.98 17.91 5.43
CA CYS A 15 16.14 18.81 4.69
C CYS A 15 14.73 18.44 5.17
N GLU A 16 14.16 19.24 6.08
CA GLU A 16 12.76 19.16 6.47
C GLU A 16 11.96 19.53 5.23
N LEU A 17 11.86 18.60 4.30
CA LEU A 17 10.73 18.47 3.41
C LEU A 17 9.61 17.93 4.29
N THR A 18 9.12 18.78 5.20
CA THR A 18 7.78 18.62 5.73
C THR A 18 6.86 18.64 4.52
N PHE A 19 5.94 17.68 4.39
CA PHE A 19 4.71 17.95 3.64
C PHE A 19 4.30 19.38 4.01
N PRO A 20 4.06 20.28 3.04
CA PRO A 20 3.46 21.56 3.38
C PRO A 20 2.30 21.21 4.29
N ASP A 21 2.27 21.80 5.50
CA ASP A 21 1.15 21.67 6.42
C ASP A 21 -0.05 22.12 5.59
N THR A 22 -0.73 21.18 4.93
CA THR A 22 -1.81 21.45 4.00
C THR A 22 -2.93 21.86 4.93
N SER A 23 -2.91 23.13 5.25
CA SER A 23 -3.92 23.92 5.91
C SER A 23 -5.17 24.08 5.04
N GLY A 24 -5.17 23.50 3.84
CA GLY A 24 -6.40 23.08 3.19
C GLY A 24 -6.80 21.74 3.80
N ASP A 25 -7.92 21.70 4.50
CA ASP A 25 -8.55 20.50 5.04
C ASP A 25 -8.21 19.24 4.23
N LEU A 26 -7.16 18.48 4.62
CA LEU A 26 -7.12 17.04 4.39
C LEU A 26 -8.47 16.58 4.88
N PRO A 27 -9.40 16.12 4.02
CA PRO A 27 -10.84 16.20 4.25
C PRO A 27 -11.13 15.87 5.70
N SER A 28 -11.27 16.94 6.49
CA SER A 28 -11.37 16.83 7.93
C SER A 28 -12.81 16.43 8.13
N SER A 29 -13.03 15.11 8.24
CA SER A 29 -14.32 14.52 8.55
C SER A 29 -15.47 14.93 7.63
N THR A 30 -15.49 14.43 6.39
CA THR A 30 -16.72 13.89 5.78
C THR A 30 -16.34 12.74 4.86
N ALA A 31 -15.62 11.75 5.39
CA ALA A 31 -15.94 10.43 4.89
C ALA A 31 -17.39 10.21 5.36
N ASP A 32 -18.36 10.65 4.54
CA ASP A 32 -19.77 10.29 4.65
C ASP A 32 -19.81 8.81 4.32
N CYS A 33 -19.28 8.02 5.26
CA CYS A 33 -19.25 6.58 5.17
C CYS A 33 -20.70 6.18 4.94
N SER A 34 -20.92 5.59 3.77
CA SER A 34 -22.23 5.15 3.37
C SER A 34 -22.78 4.16 4.41
N GLU A 35 -24.11 3.99 4.42
CA GLU A 35 -24.75 2.99 5.26
C GLU A 35 -24.04 1.62 5.07
N GLY A 36 -23.63 0.99 6.17
CA GLY A 36 -22.79 -0.23 6.13
C GLY A 36 -21.28 0.00 6.25
N SER A 37 -20.83 1.24 6.48
CA SER A 37 -19.42 1.56 6.74
C SER A 37 -19.25 2.51 7.92
N PHE A 38 -18.03 2.57 8.47
CA PHE A 38 -17.65 3.42 9.58
C PHE A 38 -16.26 4.03 9.34
N MET A 39 -16.05 5.23 9.88
CA MET A 39 -14.77 5.91 9.73
C MET A 39 -13.73 5.32 10.69
N ILE A 40 -12.54 5.09 10.17
CA ILE A 40 -11.35 4.78 10.96
C ILE A 40 -10.29 5.82 10.66
N THR A 41 -9.60 6.24 11.71
CA THR A 41 -8.47 7.16 11.63
C THR A 41 -7.19 6.38 11.90
N HIS A 42 -6.23 6.48 11.00
CA HIS A 42 -4.90 5.89 11.14
C HIS A 42 -3.85 6.99 11.13
N GLU A 43 -2.80 6.83 11.92
CA GLU A 43 -1.59 7.63 11.68
C GLU A 43 -0.95 7.12 10.39
N GLY A 44 -0.89 7.99 9.39
CA GLY A 44 -0.32 7.68 8.09
C GLY A 44 1.17 8.00 8.05
N PHE A 45 1.88 7.19 7.27
CA PHE A 45 3.29 7.43 6.97
C PHE A 45 3.52 7.31 5.47
N ALA A 46 4.43 8.15 5.00
CA ALA A 46 5.03 8.09 3.69
C ALA A 46 6.39 7.43 3.76
N TYR A 47 6.73 6.64 2.76
CA TYR A 47 7.95 5.85 2.68
C TYR A 47 8.55 5.92 1.29
N TRP A 48 9.88 5.98 1.21
CA TRP A 48 10.61 5.98 -0.05
C TRP A 48 12.06 5.53 0.14
N ASP A 49 12.73 5.31 -0.99
CA ASP A 49 14.16 4.99 -1.06
C ASP A 49 14.98 6.20 -1.52
N GLY A 50 16.09 6.42 -0.84
CA GLY A 50 17.01 7.53 -1.10
C GLY A 50 16.48 8.90 -0.71
N ASP A 51 17.17 9.93 -1.22
CA ASP A 51 16.72 11.32 -1.15
C ASP A 51 15.59 11.54 -2.17
N LEU A 52 14.67 12.48 -1.93
CA LEU A 52 13.73 12.89 -2.98
C LEU A 52 14.45 13.84 -3.97
N PRO A 53 14.14 13.76 -5.28
CA PRO A 53 14.60 14.78 -6.22
C PRO A 53 14.11 16.19 -5.82
N THR A 54 14.68 17.23 -6.43
CA THR A 54 14.21 18.61 -6.25
C THR A 54 13.46 19.14 -7.48
N ASP A 55 13.33 18.30 -8.50
CA ASP A 55 12.67 18.58 -9.76
C ASP A 55 11.44 17.69 -9.95
N VAL A 56 10.35 18.32 -10.35
CA VAL A 56 9.10 17.65 -10.67
C VAL A 56 9.27 16.93 -12.01
N ALA A 57 8.84 15.68 -12.06
CA ALA A 57 8.72 14.98 -13.34
C ALA A 57 7.29 15.19 -13.88
N ASP A 58 7.12 16.04 -14.91
CA ASP A 58 5.81 16.29 -15.58
C ASP A 58 5.06 14.99 -15.94
N ASN A 59 5.81 13.93 -16.26
CA ASN A 59 5.29 12.60 -16.59
C ASN A 59 4.60 11.90 -15.42
N LEU A 60 5.06 12.13 -14.19
CA LEU A 60 4.46 11.54 -12.99
C LEU A 60 3.11 12.17 -12.68
N THR A 61 2.96 13.47 -12.94
CA THR A 61 1.66 14.16 -12.84
C THR A 61 0.65 13.56 -13.79
N ASN A 62 1.05 13.24 -15.03
CA ASN A 62 0.16 12.58 -15.99
C ASN A 62 -0.24 11.18 -15.52
N ALA A 63 0.71 10.36 -15.06
CA ALA A 63 0.43 9.02 -14.55
C ALA A 63 -0.56 9.03 -13.35
N LEU A 64 -0.39 9.98 -12.42
CA LEU A 64 -1.33 10.15 -11.30
C LEU A 64 -2.70 10.63 -11.78
N ASN A 65 -2.77 11.59 -12.72
CA ASN A 65 -4.02 12.06 -13.30
C ASN A 65 -4.78 10.96 -14.04
N ASP A 66 -4.07 10.08 -14.75
CA ASP A 66 -4.69 8.95 -15.46
C ASP A 66 -5.24 7.92 -14.46
N MET A 67 -4.53 7.66 -13.36
CA MET A 67 -5.09 6.90 -12.24
C MET A 67 -6.34 7.58 -11.66
N PHE A 68 -6.34 8.91 -11.44
CA PHE A 68 -7.52 9.64 -10.98
C PHE A 68 -8.71 9.51 -11.94
N GLY A 69 -8.46 9.63 -13.25
CA GLY A 69 -9.49 9.42 -14.26
C GLY A 69 -10.16 8.05 -14.12
N VAL A 70 -9.36 7.02 -13.81
CA VAL A 70 -9.89 5.67 -13.56
C VAL A 70 -10.61 5.56 -12.21
N THR A 71 -10.14 6.20 -11.13
CA THR A 71 -10.76 6.10 -9.79
C THR A 71 -12.05 6.90 -9.64
N PHE A 72 -12.23 7.99 -10.39
CA PHE A 72 -13.49 8.74 -10.42
C PHE A 72 -14.56 8.04 -11.27
N ASP A 73 -14.16 7.27 -12.28
CA ASP A 73 -15.08 6.59 -13.20
C ASP A 73 -15.30 5.09 -12.87
N ASN A 74 -14.41 4.47 -12.09
CA ASN A 74 -14.47 3.05 -11.72
C ASN A 74 -14.12 2.82 -10.25
N GLU A 75 -14.93 2.01 -9.54
CA GLU A 75 -14.62 1.55 -8.18
C GLU A 75 -13.44 0.55 -8.20
N ILE A 76 -12.26 0.98 -7.75
CA ILE A 76 -11.18 0.04 -7.39
C ILE A 76 -11.53 -0.63 -6.07
N LYS A 77 -11.98 -1.89 -6.13
CA LYS A 77 -12.50 -2.61 -4.95
C LYS A 77 -11.45 -3.27 -4.08
N GLN A 78 -10.30 -3.66 -4.64
CA GLN A 78 -9.25 -4.33 -3.87
C GLN A 78 -7.85 -4.12 -4.45
N ILE A 79 -7.67 -4.33 -5.76
CA ILE A 79 -6.37 -4.26 -6.42
C ILE A 79 -6.45 -3.48 -7.72
N TYR A 80 -5.37 -2.77 -8.02
CA TYR A 80 -5.20 -2.07 -9.28
C TYR A 80 -3.71 -1.91 -9.60
N LYS A 81 -3.36 -2.04 -10.87
CA LYS A 81 -2.02 -1.79 -11.40
C LYS A 81 -2.15 -0.97 -12.69
N LEU A 82 -1.35 0.10 -12.81
CA LEU A 82 -1.28 0.95 -14.00
C LEU A 82 0.18 1.17 -14.36
N SER A 83 0.51 1.03 -15.64
CA SER A 83 1.81 1.41 -16.18
C SER A 83 1.60 2.55 -17.18
N GLU A 84 2.08 3.74 -16.84
CA GLU A 84 1.81 4.96 -17.60
C GLU A 84 2.97 5.95 -17.46
N SER A 85 3.33 6.61 -18.57
CA SER A 85 4.32 7.69 -18.60
C SER A 85 5.67 7.37 -17.93
N GLY A 86 6.12 6.12 -17.99
CA GLY A 86 7.38 5.64 -17.39
C GLY A 86 7.29 5.32 -15.89
N TYR A 87 6.08 5.23 -15.35
CA TYR A 87 5.80 4.86 -13.96
C TYR A 87 4.88 3.65 -13.90
N VAL A 88 5.00 2.90 -12.80
CA VAL A 88 4.07 1.83 -12.43
C VAL A 88 3.45 2.18 -11.09
N ILE A 89 2.14 2.14 -11.03
CA ILE A 89 1.34 2.43 -9.86
C ILE A 89 0.64 1.15 -9.43
N GLY A 90 0.68 0.85 -8.13
CA GLY A 90 -0.05 -0.25 -7.52
C GLY A 90 -0.89 0.22 -6.36
N VAL A 91 -2.07 -0.37 -6.23
CA VAL A 91 -2.98 -0.14 -5.12
C VAL A 91 -3.41 -1.48 -4.56
N PHE A 92 -3.42 -1.56 -3.23
CA PHE A 92 -4.12 -2.60 -2.50
C PHE A 92 -5.05 -1.96 -1.47
N GLY A 93 -6.28 -2.45 -1.37
CA GLY A 93 -7.16 -2.21 -0.24
C GLY A 93 -7.76 -3.54 0.17
N GLY A 94 -7.72 -3.88 1.45
CA GLY A 94 -8.38 -5.06 1.98
C GLY A 94 -9.88 -4.99 1.69
N ILE A 95 -10.56 -6.14 1.72
CA ILE A 95 -11.95 -6.23 1.28
C ILE A 95 -12.96 -5.41 2.10
N GLN A 96 -12.56 -4.89 3.26
CA GLN A 96 -13.37 -3.98 4.06
C GLN A 96 -12.96 -2.51 3.85
N VAL A 97 -11.91 -2.20 3.12
CA VAL A 97 -11.50 -0.83 2.86
C VAL A 97 -12.35 -0.24 1.73
N ASP A 98 -12.91 0.95 1.94
CA ASP A 98 -13.70 1.62 0.92
C ASP A 98 -12.85 1.96 -0.32
N SER A 99 -13.42 1.80 -1.51
CA SER A 99 -12.75 2.01 -2.80
C SER A 99 -12.25 3.45 -3.00
N SER A 100 -12.82 4.41 -2.25
CA SER A 100 -12.40 5.82 -2.24
C SER A 100 -11.03 6.04 -1.60
N ILE A 101 -10.44 5.01 -0.97
CA ILE A 101 -9.10 5.08 -0.37
C ILE A 101 -8.05 5.56 -1.36
N THR A 102 -8.18 5.18 -2.62
CA THR A 102 -7.30 5.60 -3.71
C THR A 102 -7.26 7.11 -3.86
N ASN A 103 -8.42 7.76 -3.90
CA ASN A 103 -8.53 9.21 -3.99
C ASN A 103 -7.88 9.90 -2.79
N ILE A 104 -8.14 9.39 -1.58
CA ILE A 104 -7.57 9.95 -0.34
C ILE A 104 -6.05 9.81 -0.33
N LEU A 105 -5.52 8.61 -0.55
CA LEU A 105 -4.07 8.36 -0.55
C LEU A 105 -3.35 9.15 -1.64
N THR A 106 -4.00 9.36 -2.79
CA THR A 106 -3.40 10.12 -3.89
C THR A 106 -3.39 11.62 -3.60
N ILE A 107 -4.47 12.18 -3.02
CA ILE A 107 -4.48 13.57 -2.56
C ILE A 107 -3.35 13.80 -1.55
N VAL A 108 -3.19 12.86 -0.62
CA VAL A 108 -2.13 12.92 0.40
C VAL A 108 -0.74 12.79 -0.22
N SER A 109 -0.54 11.96 -1.24
CA SER A 109 0.77 11.80 -1.88
C SER A 109 1.13 12.93 -2.86
N THR A 110 0.14 13.68 -3.34
CA THR A 110 0.32 14.71 -4.37
C THR A 110 1.39 15.75 -4.01
N PRO A 111 1.46 16.32 -2.78
CA PRO A 111 2.50 17.31 -2.46
C PRO A 111 3.92 16.76 -2.53
N ILE A 112 4.19 15.54 -2.02
CA ILE A 112 5.53 14.93 -2.13
C ILE A 112 5.92 14.79 -3.60
N VAL A 113 4.99 14.26 -4.38
CA VAL A 113 5.25 13.93 -5.78
C VAL A 113 5.36 15.19 -6.63
N TYR A 114 4.53 16.20 -6.39
CA TYR A 114 4.50 17.43 -7.16
C TYR A 114 5.61 18.40 -6.77
N GLU A 115 6.09 18.39 -5.53
CA GLU A 115 7.15 19.32 -5.11
C GLU A 115 8.54 18.71 -5.23
N ASN A 116 8.67 17.39 -5.10
CA ASN A 116 9.97 16.71 -5.01
C ASN A 116 10.13 15.52 -5.96
N GLY A 117 9.09 15.08 -6.68
CA GLY A 117 9.19 13.91 -7.55
C GLY A 117 9.51 12.61 -6.78
N ILE A 118 9.92 11.56 -7.52
CA ILE A 118 10.36 10.28 -6.94
C ILE A 118 11.65 9.78 -7.62
N ASN A 119 12.58 9.27 -6.82
CA ASN A 119 13.83 8.69 -7.32
C ASN A 119 13.64 7.25 -7.80
N ASN A 120 13.19 6.35 -6.91
CA ASN A 120 12.98 4.94 -7.24
C ASN A 120 11.49 4.59 -7.13
N TYR A 121 11.00 4.61 -5.89
CA TYR A 121 9.61 4.40 -5.54
C TYR A 121 9.22 5.24 -4.34
N PHE A 122 7.92 5.40 -4.18
CA PHE A 122 7.25 6.03 -3.05
C PHE A 122 6.03 5.20 -2.71
N TYR A 123 5.75 4.98 -1.43
CA TYR A 123 4.52 4.33 -1.02
C TYR A 123 3.93 4.91 0.27
N LEU A 124 2.62 4.75 0.39
CA LEU A 124 1.83 4.94 1.59
C LEU A 124 1.24 3.58 1.96
N GLU A 125 1.27 3.24 3.24
CA GLU A 125 0.58 2.04 3.72
C GLU A 125 -0.12 2.29 5.05
N SER A 126 -1.15 1.51 5.31
CA SER A 126 -1.70 1.32 6.64
C SER A 126 -1.90 -0.15 6.90
N HIS A 127 -1.18 -0.62 7.91
CA HIS A 127 -1.24 -1.99 8.37
C HIS A 127 -1.96 -2.03 9.72
N THR A 128 -3.17 -2.58 9.73
CA THR A 128 -4.02 -2.66 10.91
C THR A 128 -3.84 -3.96 11.70
N GLY A 129 -3.03 -4.90 11.18
CA GLY A 129 -2.98 -6.29 11.64
C GLY A 129 -4.17 -7.14 11.19
N ASP A 130 -5.20 -6.50 10.62
CA ASP A 130 -6.29 -7.16 9.91
C ASP A 130 -6.07 -7.02 8.41
N LEU A 131 -5.84 -8.15 7.77
CA LEU A 131 -5.65 -8.26 6.32
C LEU A 131 -6.86 -7.75 5.51
N LYS A 132 -8.07 -7.74 6.10
CA LYS A 132 -9.28 -7.22 5.45
C LYS A 132 -9.37 -5.70 5.50
N ALA A 133 -8.57 -5.07 6.37
CA ALA A 133 -8.52 -3.63 6.58
C ALA A 133 -7.16 -3.00 6.24
N THR A 134 -6.18 -3.80 5.79
CA THR A 134 -4.87 -3.31 5.34
C THR A 134 -5.00 -2.63 3.98
N TYR A 135 -4.32 -1.51 3.75
CA TYR A 135 -4.32 -0.85 2.45
C TYR A 135 -2.97 -0.18 2.17
N GLY A 136 -2.71 0.08 0.89
CA GLY A 136 -1.51 0.76 0.46
C GLY A 136 -1.61 1.27 -0.98
N PHE A 137 -0.76 2.24 -1.25
CA PHE A 137 -0.55 2.87 -2.55
C PHE A 137 0.95 2.94 -2.79
N ILE A 138 1.42 2.51 -3.95
CA ILE A 138 2.82 2.61 -4.35
C ILE A 138 2.90 3.17 -5.76
N VAL A 139 3.88 4.04 -5.99
CA VAL A 139 4.31 4.47 -7.31
C VAL A 139 5.80 4.27 -7.44
N ALA A 140 6.23 3.66 -8.53
CA ALA A 140 7.62 3.40 -8.85
C ALA A 140 7.92 3.80 -10.29
N ARG A 141 9.18 4.05 -10.62
CA ARG A 141 9.58 4.12 -12.03
C ARG A 141 9.43 2.74 -12.68
N GLU A 142 9.25 2.70 -13.98
CA GLU A 142 9.02 1.45 -14.73
C GLU A 142 10.16 0.42 -14.56
N GLU A 143 11.40 0.87 -14.43
CA GLU A 143 12.55 0.01 -14.13
C GLU A 143 12.52 -0.63 -12.73
N TYR A 144 11.58 -0.20 -11.88
CA TYR A 144 11.35 -0.63 -10.51
C TYR A 144 9.92 -1.25 -10.33
N ASP A 145 9.32 -1.78 -11.40
CA ASP A 145 7.99 -2.40 -11.38
C ASP A 145 7.86 -3.55 -10.36
N ALA A 146 8.93 -4.30 -10.13
CA ALA A 146 8.97 -5.41 -9.18
C ALA A 146 8.64 -4.97 -7.75
N TYR A 147 9.01 -3.74 -7.37
CA TYR A 147 8.66 -3.20 -6.05
C TYR A 147 7.14 -3.00 -5.90
N VAL A 148 6.45 -2.65 -6.98
CA VAL A 148 4.99 -2.54 -7.00
C VAL A 148 4.36 -3.91 -6.77
N ASP A 149 4.87 -4.94 -7.46
CA ASP A 149 4.38 -6.31 -7.31
C ASP A 149 4.61 -6.87 -5.93
N GLU A 150 5.81 -6.67 -5.38
CA GLU A 150 6.13 -7.11 -4.02
C GLU A 150 5.31 -6.40 -2.95
N ALA A 151 5.11 -5.08 -3.06
CA ALA A 151 4.30 -4.32 -2.12
C ALA A 151 2.85 -4.81 -2.08
N VAL A 152 2.19 -4.93 -3.24
CA VAL A 152 0.80 -5.41 -3.32
C VAL A 152 0.66 -6.84 -2.82
N LYS A 153 1.60 -7.73 -3.17
CA LYS A 153 1.62 -9.10 -2.63
C LYS A 153 1.78 -9.09 -1.11
N THR A 154 2.63 -8.23 -0.57
CA THR A 154 2.86 -8.11 0.87
C THR A 154 1.63 -7.62 1.61
N TRP A 155 0.98 -6.56 1.13
CA TRP A 155 -0.26 -6.05 1.71
C TRP A 155 -1.40 -7.06 1.64
N SER A 156 -1.46 -7.89 0.59
CA SER A 156 -2.47 -8.95 0.45
C SER A 156 -2.38 -10.07 1.48
N MET A 157 -1.26 -10.16 2.19
CA MET A 157 -1.06 -11.03 3.35
C MET A 157 -1.42 -10.34 4.68
N GLY A 158 -1.85 -9.07 4.65
CA GLY A 158 -1.94 -8.24 5.85
C GLY A 158 -0.58 -8.10 6.52
N ARG A 159 0.45 -7.70 5.76
CA ARG A 159 1.79 -7.41 6.26
C ARG A 159 2.27 -6.06 5.77
N SER A 160 3.11 -5.42 6.57
CA SER A 160 3.81 -4.19 6.20
C SER A 160 4.85 -4.49 5.12
N TYR A 161 5.01 -3.60 4.14
CA TYR A 161 6.01 -3.78 3.09
C TYR A 161 7.43 -3.58 3.65
N ASP A 162 7.61 -2.64 4.59
CA ASP A 162 8.84 -2.41 5.37
C ASP A 162 10.13 -2.28 4.54
N PHE A 163 10.02 -1.93 3.26
CA PHE A 163 11.16 -1.74 2.37
C PHE A 163 11.31 -0.26 2.07
N TYR A 164 12.13 0.45 2.86
CA TYR A 164 12.38 1.88 2.72
C TYR A 164 13.69 2.29 3.41
N THR A 165 14.29 3.41 3.00
CA THR A 165 15.39 4.05 3.74
C THR A 165 14.95 5.33 4.45
N SER A 166 13.82 5.89 4.02
CA SER A 166 13.31 7.18 4.44
C SER A 166 11.81 7.07 4.73
N THR A 167 11.36 7.77 5.78
CA THR A 167 9.94 7.81 6.16
C THR A 167 9.55 9.16 6.74
N GLN A 168 8.28 9.50 6.64
CA GLN A 168 7.70 10.73 7.16
C GLN A 168 6.26 10.53 7.62
N SER A 169 5.92 11.05 8.80
CA SER A 169 4.51 11.13 9.23
C SER A 169 3.76 12.14 8.38
N ILE A 170 2.60 11.73 7.88
CA ILE A 170 1.63 12.57 7.14
C ILE A 170 0.43 12.96 8.00
N GLY A 171 0.49 12.67 9.29
CA GLY A 171 -0.61 12.88 10.21
C GLY A 171 -1.72 11.86 10.06
N ASN A 172 -2.92 12.23 10.49
CA ASN A 172 -4.06 11.31 10.56
C ASN A 172 -4.80 11.23 9.23
N VAL A 173 -4.95 10.00 8.72
CA VAL A 173 -5.72 9.68 7.52
C VAL A 173 -7.04 9.03 7.93
N ASN A 174 -8.16 9.58 7.46
CA ASN A 174 -9.50 9.02 7.69
C ASN A 174 -9.92 8.17 6.50
N VAL A 175 -10.35 6.95 6.76
CA VAL A 175 -10.78 5.97 5.74
C VAL A 175 -12.10 5.36 6.17
N CYS A 176 -13.01 5.12 5.22
CA CYS A 176 -14.20 4.32 5.50
C CYS A 176 -13.85 2.84 5.45
N GLN A 177 -14.20 2.12 6.51
CA GLN A 177 -14.17 0.68 6.55
C GLN A 177 -15.60 0.13 6.55
N ARG A 178 -15.88 -0.82 5.66
CA ARG A 178 -17.14 -1.57 5.58
C ARG A 178 -17.26 -2.55 6.74
N LEU A 179 -18.48 -2.78 7.19
CA LEU A 179 -18.81 -3.88 8.08
C LEU A 179 -18.47 -5.23 7.41
N ALA A 180 -18.28 -6.27 8.21
CA ALA A 180 -17.84 -7.58 7.70
C ALA A 180 -18.86 -8.19 6.72
N GLU A 181 -20.15 -7.97 6.97
CA GLU A 181 -21.27 -8.38 6.12
C GLU A 181 -21.33 -7.65 4.77
N GLU A 182 -20.74 -6.46 4.69
CA GLU A 182 -20.71 -5.60 3.50
C GLU A 182 -19.34 -5.64 2.80
N ALA A 183 -18.43 -6.52 3.22
CA ALA A 183 -17.11 -6.66 2.64
C ALA A 183 -17.18 -7.03 1.15
N TYR A 184 -16.28 -6.48 0.34
CA TYR A 184 -16.14 -6.88 -1.05
C TYR A 184 -15.74 -8.36 -1.16
N SER A 185 -16.11 -8.99 -2.28
CA SER A 185 -15.58 -10.31 -2.59
C SER A 185 -14.07 -10.20 -2.84
N PRO A 186 -13.24 -11.06 -2.24
CA PRO A 186 -11.82 -11.05 -2.52
C PRO A 186 -11.54 -11.39 -3.98
N VAL A 187 -10.48 -10.81 -4.52
CA VAL A 187 -10.02 -11.03 -5.88
C VAL A 187 -8.56 -11.49 -5.89
N ASN A 188 -8.19 -12.18 -6.95
CA ASN A 188 -6.81 -12.54 -7.27
C ASN A 188 -6.47 -11.97 -8.66
N SER A 189 -5.20 -11.66 -8.90
CA SER A 189 -4.72 -11.19 -10.20
C SER A 189 -3.33 -11.74 -10.51
N ALA A 190 -3.21 -12.29 -11.71
CA ALA A 190 -1.95 -12.76 -12.27
C ALA A 190 -1.00 -11.61 -12.66
N GLU A 191 -1.48 -10.37 -12.71
CA GLU A 191 -0.69 -9.19 -13.11
C GLU A 191 0.44 -8.85 -12.13
N PHE A 192 0.37 -9.40 -10.90
CA PHE A 192 1.39 -9.26 -9.85
C PHE A 192 2.40 -10.43 -9.83
N GLY A 193 2.45 -11.22 -10.91
CA GLY A 193 3.41 -12.29 -11.11
C GLY A 193 3.13 -13.53 -10.26
N GLU A 194 4.18 -14.23 -9.83
CA GLU A 194 4.07 -15.39 -8.95
C GLU A 194 3.69 -14.96 -7.53
N CYS A 195 2.77 -15.72 -6.92
CA CYS A 195 2.37 -15.55 -5.53
C CYS A 195 3.55 -15.81 -4.58
N ILE A 196 3.52 -15.19 -3.42
CA ILE A 196 4.33 -15.61 -2.28
C ILE A 196 3.71 -16.90 -1.74
N SER A 197 4.55 -17.92 -1.55
CA SER A 197 4.11 -19.26 -1.18
C SER A 197 4.84 -19.80 0.04
N ILE A 198 4.19 -20.70 0.77
CA ILE A 198 4.81 -21.51 1.81
C ILE A 198 4.62 -22.99 1.51
N PHE A 199 5.38 -23.84 2.20
CA PHE A 199 5.08 -25.28 2.27
C PHE A 199 4.13 -25.52 3.44
N TYR A 200 3.01 -26.20 3.19
CA TYR A 200 2.02 -26.48 4.21
C TYR A 200 2.55 -27.49 5.23
N ASP A 201 2.61 -27.06 6.50
CA ASP A 201 2.86 -27.93 7.65
C ASP A 201 1.53 -28.38 8.27
N SER A 202 1.20 -29.66 8.12
CA SER A 202 -0.04 -30.26 8.62
C SER A 202 -0.15 -30.32 10.14
N SER A 203 0.92 -29.99 10.88
CA SER A 203 0.87 -29.85 12.34
C SER A 203 0.15 -28.58 12.81
N LYS A 204 -0.13 -27.64 11.90
CA LYS A 204 -0.84 -26.38 12.13
C LYS A 204 -1.89 -26.15 11.05
N THR A 205 -2.89 -25.32 11.34
CA THR A 205 -3.76 -24.78 10.28
C THR A 205 -2.98 -23.77 9.43
N ILE A 206 -3.47 -23.44 8.23
CA ILE A 206 -2.85 -22.38 7.41
C ILE A 206 -3.06 -21.01 8.06
N GLU A 207 -4.23 -20.79 8.66
CA GLU A 207 -4.51 -19.58 9.43
C GLU A 207 -3.49 -19.41 10.57
N GLU A 208 -3.13 -20.47 11.30
CA GLU A 208 -2.08 -20.40 12.34
C GLU A 208 -0.68 -20.10 11.78
N GLN A 209 -0.39 -20.50 10.53
CA GLN A 209 0.91 -20.26 9.89
C GLN A 209 1.02 -18.87 9.27
N THR A 210 -0.10 -18.30 8.82
CA THR A 210 -0.10 -17.16 7.89
C THR A 210 -0.98 -16.00 8.34
N GLY A 211 -2.00 -16.26 9.16
CA GLY A 211 -3.09 -15.34 9.49
C GLY A 211 -4.20 -15.29 8.44
N LEU A 212 -4.08 -15.99 7.31
CA LEU A 212 -5.06 -15.95 6.23
C LEU A 212 -6.32 -16.76 6.55
N THR A 213 -7.46 -16.14 6.27
CA THR A 213 -8.77 -16.78 6.33
C THR A 213 -9.04 -17.63 5.10
N ASP A 214 -9.90 -18.64 5.26
CA ASP A 214 -10.22 -19.62 4.20
C ASP A 214 -10.77 -18.99 2.91
N ASP A 215 -11.53 -17.89 3.00
CA ASP A 215 -12.06 -17.17 1.85
C ASP A 215 -10.94 -16.59 0.95
N LEU A 216 -9.86 -16.10 1.55
CA LEU A 216 -8.70 -15.63 0.80
C LEU A 216 -7.83 -16.77 0.28
N LEU A 217 -7.62 -17.80 1.09
CA LEU A 217 -6.90 -18.99 0.66
C LEU A 217 -7.58 -19.62 -0.56
N TYR A 218 -8.92 -19.73 -0.54
CA TYR A 218 -9.72 -20.21 -1.65
C TYR A 218 -9.46 -19.38 -2.92
N VAL A 219 -9.45 -18.05 -2.81
CA VAL A 219 -9.23 -17.14 -3.95
C VAL A 219 -7.79 -17.20 -4.47
N TYR A 220 -6.79 -17.24 -3.59
CA TYR A 220 -5.38 -17.29 -3.98
C TYR A 220 -4.97 -18.65 -4.57
N ASN A 221 -5.65 -19.74 -4.17
CA ASN A 221 -5.33 -21.11 -4.59
C ASN A 221 -6.41 -21.70 -5.54
N ASN A 222 -7.02 -20.85 -6.37
CA ASN A 222 -7.94 -21.24 -7.45
C ASN A 222 -9.06 -22.21 -7.02
N GLY A 223 -9.66 -21.93 -5.87
CA GLY A 223 -10.79 -22.67 -5.30
C GLY A 223 -10.43 -23.82 -4.36
N THR A 224 -9.17 -23.92 -3.94
CA THR A 224 -8.71 -24.98 -3.03
C THR A 224 -8.36 -24.42 -1.65
N VAL A 225 -8.89 -25.05 -0.60
CA VAL A 225 -8.50 -24.84 0.81
C VAL A 225 -8.03 -26.14 1.48
N SER A 226 -7.95 -27.22 0.72
CA SER A 226 -7.53 -28.55 1.19
C SER A 226 -6.16 -28.88 0.65
N PHE A 227 -5.18 -28.99 1.54
CA PHE A 227 -3.78 -29.20 1.20
C PHE A 227 -3.23 -30.41 1.96
N ASN A 228 -2.29 -31.12 1.35
CA ASN A 228 -1.52 -32.19 1.99
C ASN A 228 -0.23 -31.62 2.58
N ASP A 229 0.30 -32.30 3.58
CA ASP A 229 1.60 -31.95 4.16
C ASP A 229 2.68 -31.86 3.08
N GLY A 230 3.39 -30.73 3.03
CA GLY A 230 4.40 -30.42 2.02
C GLY A 230 3.88 -29.82 0.72
N ASP A 231 2.57 -29.63 0.54
CA ASP A 231 2.03 -28.91 -0.61
C ASP A 231 2.49 -27.45 -0.59
N LYS A 232 2.75 -26.89 -1.77
CA LYS A 232 3.06 -25.46 -1.93
C LYS A 232 1.74 -24.68 -1.98
N VAL A 233 1.58 -23.72 -1.08
CA VAL A 233 0.34 -22.94 -0.92
C VAL A 233 0.62 -21.47 -1.18
N CYS A 234 -0.18 -20.84 -2.04
CA CYS A 234 -0.16 -19.38 -2.22
C CYS A 234 -0.77 -18.69 -1.02
N ILE A 235 -0.03 -17.72 -0.50
CA ILE A 235 -0.45 -16.89 0.65
C ILE A 235 -0.62 -15.43 0.26
N SER A 236 -0.29 -15.03 -0.97
CA SER A 236 -0.58 -13.70 -1.51
C SER A 236 -1.39 -13.78 -2.79
N ILE A 237 -1.87 -12.63 -3.26
CA ILE A 237 -2.29 -12.44 -4.65
C ILE A 237 -1.15 -12.83 -5.61
N GLY A 238 -1.51 -13.34 -6.79
CA GLY A 238 -0.61 -13.77 -7.84
C GLY A 238 -1.02 -15.10 -8.47
N THR A 239 -0.20 -15.56 -9.40
CA THR A 239 -0.28 -16.90 -9.98
C THR A 239 0.34 -17.93 -9.03
N ALA A 240 -0.37 -19.03 -8.79
CA ALA A 240 0.25 -20.20 -8.19
C ALA A 240 1.31 -20.75 -9.14
N SER A 241 2.52 -20.91 -8.64
CA SER A 241 3.60 -21.55 -9.40
C SER A 241 3.25 -23.02 -9.61
N GLU A 242 3.39 -23.48 -10.85
CA GLU A 242 3.17 -24.89 -11.25
C GLU A 242 4.17 -25.86 -10.59
#